data_AF-A0A1S6EV00-F1
#
_entry.id   AF-A0A1S6EV00-F1
#
_cell.length_a   1.000
_cell.length_b   1.000
_cell.length_c   1.000
_cell.angle_alpha   90.00
_cell.angle_beta   90.00
_cell.angle_gamma   90.00
#
_symmetry.space_group_name_H-M   'P 1'
#
loop_
_entity.id
_entity.type
_entity.pdbx_description
1 polymer ?
#
loop_
_entity_poly.entity_id
_entity_poly.type
_entity_poly.pdbx_seq_one_letter_code
_entity_poly.pdbx_strand_id
1 'polypeptide(L)'
;MLDDLIEEYGVFGRLVGRGTFLSDRMADDVVALVALDLMTQAVKAGMSQAGLVVLRHVSLAWMQQRRAGRDEPRFVSVRPDDLAMAIDTDVDSIMAALTEISAHLSMNQLWERDGRVTLNLSAWIPLDDSRLVTELDRLWLLDHVAAVQSHCHEAKHFLDQQLNAPTTPDAERPEAVARMAELRARRAAWEARQKLTLDGTIEEAMADLWKFHDEVAELEHLYDCVVGLLAEADGYLERFGLIWKEQGRAKLQALSLPSRVFRSRSNAGLEVGL
;
A
#
# COMPACT_ATOMS: atom_id res chain seq x y z
N MET A 1 -11.15 -6.41 -19.19
CA MET A 1 -10.79 -5.11 -18.59
C MET A 1 -9.57 -5.20 -17.68
N LEU A 2 -9.57 -6.03 -16.63
CA LEU A 2 -8.35 -6.29 -15.84
C LEU A 2 -7.30 -7.07 -16.65
N ASP A 3 -7.73 -8.06 -17.45
CA ASP A 3 -6.84 -8.84 -18.32
C ASP A 3 -6.18 -8.00 -19.43
N ASP A 4 -6.93 -7.06 -20.04
CA ASP A 4 -6.39 -6.14 -21.06
C ASP A 4 -5.33 -5.18 -20.48
N LEU A 5 -5.52 -4.73 -19.22
CA LEU A 5 -4.54 -3.89 -18.51
C LEU A 5 -3.30 -4.67 -18.05
N ILE A 6 -3.44 -5.97 -17.78
CA ILE A 6 -2.31 -6.87 -17.47
C ILE A 6 -1.47 -7.12 -18.73
N GLU A 7 -2.11 -7.32 -19.89
CA GLU A 7 -1.40 -7.45 -21.17
C GLU A 7 -0.62 -6.19 -21.55
N GLU A 8 -1.15 -5.00 -21.27
CA GLU A 8 -0.51 -3.73 -21.63
C GLU A 8 0.56 -3.28 -20.61
N TYR A 9 0.30 -3.43 -19.31
CA TYR A 9 1.15 -2.89 -18.25
C TYR A 9 1.91 -3.93 -17.42
N GLY A 10 1.68 -5.21 -17.66
CA GLY A 10 2.26 -6.32 -16.90
C GLY A 10 1.73 -6.42 -15.47
N VAL A 11 2.28 -7.38 -14.72
CA VAL A 11 1.88 -7.63 -13.34
C VAL A 11 2.11 -6.40 -12.43
N PHE A 12 3.15 -5.60 -12.70
CA PHE A 12 3.45 -4.37 -11.95
C PHE A 12 2.45 -3.23 -12.21
N GLY A 13 1.88 -3.16 -13.41
CA GLY A 13 0.80 -2.23 -13.74
C GLY A 13 -0.44 -2.42 -12.86
N ARG A 14 -0.66 -3.64 -12.33
CA ARG A 14 -1.71 -3.91 -11.34
C ARG A 14 -1.44 -3.29 -9.97
N LEU A 15 -0.18 -3.04 -9.62
CA LEU A 15 0.18 -2.51 -8.30
C LEU A 15 0.18 -0.98 -8.28
N VAL A 16 0.66 -0.32 -9.34
CA VAL A 16 0.89 1.13 -9.33
C VAL A 16 0.32 1.87 -10.54
N GLY A 17 -0.28 1.16 -11.50
CA GLY A 17 -0.92 1.72 -12.71
C GLY A 17 -2.44 1.75 -12.64
N ARG A 18 -3.12 1.98 -13.77
CA ARG A 18 -4.59 2.12 -13.87
C ARG A 18 -5.42 0.94 -13.31
N GLY A 19 -4.82 -0.24 -13.16
CA GLY A 19 -5.46 -1.41 -12.56
C GLY A 19 -5.34 -1.50 -11.04
N THR A 20 -4.64 -0.57 -10.39
CA THR A 20 -4.44 -0.59 -8.94
C THR A 20 -5.68 -0.17 -8.17
N PHE A 21 -5.97 -0.90 -7.10
CA PHE A 21 -6.89 -0.45 -6.06
C PHE A 21 -6.14 0.18 -4.88
N LEU A 22 -4.84 0.47 -5.00
CA LEU A 22 -4.11 1.22 -3.98
C LEU A 22 -4.55 2.70 -3.98
N SER A 23 -4.52 3.32 -2.80
CA SER A 23 -4.57 4.77 -2.72
C SER A 23 -3.28 5.37 -3.30
N ASP A 24 -3.31 6.64 -3.70
CA ASP A 24 -2.13 7.29 -4.26
C ASP A 24 -0.93 7.25 -3.32
N ARG A 25 -1.17 7.41 -2.02
CA ARG A 25 -0.10 7.29 -1.03
C ARG A 25 0.51 5.89 -1.01
N MET A 26 -0.32 4.85 -0.99
CA MET A 26 0.17 3.47 -0.94
C MET A 26 0.90 3.07 -2.24
N ALA A 27 0.44 3.57 -3.38
CA ALA A 27 1.15 3.37 -4.64
C ALA A 27 2.51 4.10 -4.67
N ASP A 28 2.65 5.26 -4.02
CA ASP A 28 3.96 5.91 -3.85
C ASP A 28 4.92 5.07 -3.03
N ASP A 29 4.44 4.45 -1.95
CA ASP A 29 5.27 3.61 -1.08
C ASP A 29 5.84 2.41 -1.84
N VAL A 30 5.03 1.77 -2.70
CA VAL A 30 5.48 0.70 -3.59
C VAL A 30 6.52 1.21 -4.60
N VAL A 31 6.29 2.37 -5.23
CA VAL A 31 7.28 2.97 -6.15
C VAL A 31 8.58 3.32 -5.42
N ALA A 32 8.51 3.80 -4.18
CA ALA A 32 9.69 4.10 -3.36
C ALA A 32 10.50 2.84 -3.05
N LEU A 33 9.85 1.73 -2.70
CA LEU A 33 10.51 0.43 -2.50
C LEU A 33 11.22 -0.03 -3.77
N VAL A 34 10.57 0.09 -4.93
CA VAL A 34 11.18 -0.26 -6.21
C VAL A 34 12.39 0.63 -6.45
N ALA A 35 12.26 1.95 -6.31
CA ALA A 35 13.36 2.90 -6.46
C ALA A 35 14.57 2.62 -5.54
N LEU A 36 14.34 2.13 -4.32
CA LEU A 36 15.41 1.71 -3.41
C LEU A 36 16.12 0.45 -3.90
N ASP A 37 15.37 -0.52 -4.44
CA ASP A 37 15.95 -1.71 -5.03
C ASP A 37 16.74 -1.36 -6.30
N LEU A 38 16.21 -0.46 -7.13
CA LEU A 38 16.87 0.11 -8.31
C LEU A 38 18.25 0.70 -7.93
N MET A 39 18.30 1.54 -6.89
CA MET A 39 19.55 2.09 -6.40
C MET A 39 20.51 1.01 -5.88
N THR A 40 19.99 -0.01 -5.20
CA THR A 40 20.80 -1.13 -4.68
C THR A 40 21.42 -1.95 -5.80
N GLN A 41 20.65 -2.24 -6.86
CA GLN A 41 21.12 -2.94 -8.04
C GLN A 41 22.17 -2.10 -8.79
N ALA A 42 21.94 -0.80 -8.96
CA ALA A 42 22.89 0.11 -9.61
C ALA A 42 24.25 0.16 -8.88
N VAL A 43 24.24 0.22 -7.54
CA VAL A 43 25.46 0.15 -6.73
C VAL A 43 26.18 -1.19 -6.93
N LYS A 44 25.45 -2.32 -6.91
CA LYS A 44 26.05 -3.65 -7.13
C LYS A 44 26.64 -3.81 -8.53
N ALA A 45 26.04 -3.16 -9.53
CA ALA A 45 26.51 -3.17 -10.91
C ALA A 45 27.73 -2.25 -11.14
N GLY A 46 28.16 -1.48 -10.12
CA GLY A 46 29.33 -0.61 -10.21
C GLY A 46 29.05 0.75 -10.83
N MET A 47 27.79 1.21 -10.83
CA MET A 47 27.42 2.52 -11.36
C MET A 47 28.19 3.64 -10.67
N SER A 48 28.61 4.64 -11.45
CA SER A 48 29.33 5.80 -10.96
C SER A 48 28.51 6.62 -9.97
N GLN A 49 29.19 7.43 -9.16
CA GLN A 49 28.51 8.36 -8.25
C GLN A 49 27.59 9.34 -8.99
N ALA A 50 28.00 9.81 -10.17
CA ALA A 50 27.17 10.70 -10.99
C ALA A 50 25.91 9.98 -11.47
N GLY A 51 26.04 8.75 -11.96
CA GLY A 51 24.93 7.88 -12.33
C GLY A 51 23.95 7.66 -11.18
N LEU A 52 24.45 7.35 -9.98
CA LEU A 52 23.62 7.15 -8.78
C LEU A 52 22.88 8.43 -8.36
N VAL A 53 23.54 9.59 -8.43
CA VAL A 53 22.91 10.89 -8.13
C VAL A 53 21.80 11.20 -9.12
N VAL A 54 22.02 10.96 -10.42
CA VAL A 54 20.99 11.16 -11.44
C VAL A 54 19.85 10.16 -11.28
N LEU A 55 20.14 8.87 -11.01
CA LEU A 55 19.14 7.83 -10.78
C LEU A 55 18.22 8.17 -9.60
N ARG A 56 18.77 8.74 -8.53
CA ARG A 56 17.98 9.26 -7.40
C ARG A 56 16.98 10.32 -7.83
N HIS A 57 17.40 11.29 -8.65
CA HIS A 57 16.50 12.36 -9.12
C HIS A 57 15.49 11.88 -10.15
N VAL A 58 15.87 10.93 -11.01
CA VAL A 58 14.94 10.22 -11.89
C VAL A 58 13.86 9.51 -11.08
N SER A 59 14.25 8.83 -10.00
CA SER A 59 13.29 8.14 -9.10
C SER A 59 12.32 9.12 -8.44
N LEU A 60 12.79 10.29 -8.01
CA LEU A 60 11.92 11.35 -7.49
C LEU A 60 10.97 11.89 -8.56
N ALA A 61 11.47 12.12 -9.78
CA ALA A 61 10.64 12.56 -10.90
C ALA A 61 9.58 11.52 -11.29
N TRP A 62 9.87 10.23 -11.13
CA TRP A 62 8.92 9.15 -11.34
C TRP A 62 7.75 9.21 -10.36
N MET A 63 8.02 9.36 -9.06
CA MET A 63 6.97 9.53 -8.03
C MET A 63 6.11 10.77 -8.30
N GLN A 64 6.72 11.89 -8.69
CA GLN A 64 6.01 13.12 -9.02
C GLN A 64 5.11 12.98 -10.27
N GLN A 65 5.59 12.32 -11.31
CA GLN A 65 4.82 12.06 -12.53
C GLN A 65 3.60 11.20 -12.26
N ARG A 66 3.73 10.18 -11.40
CA ARG A 66 2.63 9.33 -10.97
C ARG A 66 1.56 10.15 -10.24
N ARG A 67 1.95 10.99 -9.28
CA ARG A 67 1.04 11.91 -8.57
C ARG A 67 0.33 12.89 -9.49
N ALA A 68 0.97 13.27 -10.60
CA ALA A 68 0.37 14.12 -11.63
C ALA A 68 -0.62 13.38 -12.55
N GLY A 69 -0.91 12.09 -12.29
CA GLY A 69 -1.84 11.29 -13.07
C GLY A 69 -1.28 10.81 -14.41
N ARG A 70 0.05 10.69 -14.56
CA ARG A 70 0.62 10.05 -15.75
C ARG A 70 0.44 8.53 -15.65
N ASP A 71 -0.26 7.98 -16.63
CA ASP A 71 -0.78 6.61 -16.62
C ASP A 71 0.22 5.51 -16.95
N GLU A 72 1.50 5.86 -17.09
CA GLU A 72 2.54 4.95 -17.57
C GLU A 72 3.56 4.65 -16.46
N PRO A 73 3.28 3.64 -15.60
CA PRO A 73 4.07 3.40 -14.39
C PRO A 73 5.51 2.97 -14.65
N ARG A 74 5.87 2.64 -15.89
CA ARG A 74 7.22 2.18 -16.27
C ARG A 74 8.02 3.23 -17.04
N PHE A 75 7.43 4.37 -17.38
CA PHE A 75 8.07 5.41 -18.16
C PHE A 75 8.27 6.66 -17.32
N VAL A 76 9.50 7.18 -17.34
CA VAL A 76 9.86 8.39 -16.61
C VAL A 76 10.39 9.42 -17.58
N SER A 77 9.67 10.52 -17.77
CA SER A 77 10.09 11.60 -18.67
C SER A 77 10.70 12.76 -17.88
N VAL A 78 12.02 12.95 -18.00
CA VAL A 78 12.77 14.04 -17.35
C VAL A 78 13.25 15.06 -18.38
N ARG A 79 13.52 16.29 -17.94
CA ARG A 79 14.29 17.26 -18.74
C ARG A 79 15.72 17.29 -18.22
N PRO A 80 16.74 17.07 -19.07
CA PRO A 80 18.13 17.16 -18.66
C PRO A 80 18.48 18.50 -18.01
N ASP A 81 17.94 19.62 -18.52
CA ASP A 81 18.13 20.96 -17.95
C ASP A 81 17.62 21.07 -16.51
N ASP A 82 16.42 20.53 -16.23
CA ASP A 82 15.83 20.55 -14.90
C ASP A 82 16.66 19.72 -13.91
N LEU A 83 17.20 18.59 -14.37
CA LEU A 83 18.11 17.75 -13.57
C LEU A 83 19.45 18.43 -13.34
N ALA A 84 20.03 19.05 -14.37
CA ALA A 84 21.28 19.79 -14.30
C ALA A 84 21.18 20.91 -13.26
N MET A 85 20.09 21.68 -13.30
CA MET A 85 19.79 22.71 -12.32
C MET A 85 19.60 22.15 -10.90
N ALA A 86 18.88 21.03 -10.74
CA ALA A 86 18.62 20.44 -9.43
C ALA A 86 19.88 19.82 -8.77
N ILE A 87 20.80 19.30 -9.59
CA ILE A 87 22.03 18.62 -9.17
C ILE A 87 23.22 19.60 -9.08
N ASP A 88 23.06 20.82 -9.60
CA ASP A 88 24.13 21.82 -9.74
C ASP A 88 25.29 21.30 -10.59
N THR A 89 24.96 20.88 -11.82
CA THR A 89 25.91 20.34 -12.80
C THR A 89 25.51 20.77 -14.23
N ASP A 90 26.32 20.44 -15.22
CA ASP A 90 26.05 20.72 -16.62
C ASP A 90 25.22 19.63 -17.30
N VAL A 91 24.55 19.99 -18.41
CA VAL A 91 23.66 19.10 -19.14
C VAL A 91 24.40 17.91 -19.76
N ASP A 92 25.65 18.08 -20.19
CA ASP A 92 26.43 17.01 -20.79
C ASP A 92 26.76 15.93 -19.74
N SER A 93 27.09 16.34 -18.52
CA SER A 93 27.26 15.46 -17.35
C SER A 93 25.97 14.69 -17.02
N ILE A 94 24.80 15.34 -17.09
CA ILE A 94 23.51 14.66 -16.93
C ILE A 94 23.28 13.64 -18.04
N MET A 95 23.52 14.00 -19.29
CA MET A 95 23.31 13.11 -20.43
C MET A 95 24.25 11.90 -20.40
N ALA A 96 25.51 12.10 -19.98
CA ALA A 96 26.46 11.02 -19.74
C ALA A 96 25.96 10.05 -18.65
N ALA A 97 25.49 10.59 -17.53
CA ALA A 97 24.92 9.78 -16.44
C ALA A 97 23.62 9.06 -16.86
N LEU A 98 22.72 9.70 -17.62
CA LEU A 98 21.51 9.07 -18.16
C LEU A 98 21.85 7.92 -19.14
N THR A 99 22.92 8.08 -19.92
CA THR A 99 23.45 7.04 -20.80
C THR A 99 24.10 5.90 -20.03
N GLU A 100 24.84 6.22 -18.95
CA GLU A 100 25.39 5.21 -18.05
C GLU A 100 24.28 4.40 -17.38
N ILE A 101 23.23 5.08 -16.90
CA ILE A 101 22.03 4.44 -16.37
C ILE A 101 21.48 3.50 -17.44
N SER A 102 21.17 3.98 -18.66
CA SER A 102 20.61 3.12 -19.71
C SER A 102 21.43 1.88 -20.04
N ALA A 103 22.77 1.99 -20.03
CA ALA A 103 23.68 0.87 -20.24
C ALA A 103 23.65 -0.17 -19.10
N HIS A 104 23.60 0.26 -17.83
CA HIS A 104 23.54 -0.65 -16.68
C HIS A 104 22.14 -1.25 -16.48
N LEU A 105 21.09 -0.59 -16.96
CA LEU A 105 19.70 -1.02 -16.78
C LEU A 105 19.21 -2.03 -17.84
N SER A 106 20.07 -2.48 -18.77
CA SER A 106 19.64 -3.24 -19.98
C SER A 106 18.53 -2.51 -20.76
N MET A 107 18.60 -1.18 -20.87
CA MET A 107 17.56 -0.38 -21.52
C MET A 107 17.84 -0.20 -23.01
N ASN A 108 16.99 -0.80 -23.85
CA ASN A 108 16.74 -0.27 -25.17
C ASN A 108 15.68 0.84 -25.09
N GLN A 109 16.10 2.00 -25.63
CA GLN A 109 15.34 3.21 -25.98
C GLN A 109 15.18 4.27 -24.89
N LEU A 110 16.27 5.00 -24.67
CA LEU A 110 16.24 6.42 -24.33
C LEU A 110 15.61 7.16 -25.51
N TRP A 111 14.45 7.79 -25.31
CA TRP A 111 13.83 8.63 -26.33
C TRP A 111 13.99 10.09 -25.95
N GLU A 112 14.60 10.86 -26.85
CA GLU A 112 14.61 12.30 -26.76
C GLU A 112 13.50 12.88 -27.65
N ARG A 113 12.58 13.64 -27.05
CA ARG A 113 11.53 14.35 -27.76
C ARG A 113 11.16 15.62 -27.00
N ASP A 114 11.09 16.74 -27.72
CA ASP A 114 10.70 18.05 -27.17
C ASP A 114 11.54 18.46 -25.93
N GLY A 115 12.85 18.18 -25.97
CA GLY A 115 13.80 18.46 -24.88
C GLY A 115 13.60 17.59 -23.64
N ARG A 116 12.87 16.48 -23.76
CA ARG A 116 12.66 15.49 -22.69
C ARG A 116 13.32 14.18 -23.05
N VAL A 117 13.94 13.58 -22.05
CA VAL A 117 14.45 12.22 -22.09
C VAL A 117 13.45 11.32 -21.37
N THR A 118 12.97 10.28 -22.06
CA THR A 118 12.10 9.26 -21.46
C THR A 118 12.88 7.98 -21.23
N LEU A 119 12.85 7.49 -20.00
CA LEU A 119 13.50 6.27 -19.53
C LEU A 119 12.44 5.16 -19.40
N ASN A 120 12.77 3.96 -19.86
CA ASN A 120 11.90 2.78 -19.80
C ASN A 120 12.37 1.79 -18.73
N LEU A 121 11.68 1.77 -17.59
CA LEU A 121 12.00 0.90 -16.45
C LEU A 121 11.55 -0.57 -16.64
N SER A 122 10.99 -0.93 -17.79
CA SER A 122 10.44 -2.29 -18.02
C SER A 122 11.49 -3.41 -17.93
N ALA A 123 12.77 -3.14 -18.17
CA ALA A 123 13.83 -4.13 -17.99
C ALA A 123 14.05 -4.50 -16.51
N TRP A 124 13.68 -3.61 -15.59
CA TRP A 124 13.83 -3.77 -14.14
C TRP A 124 12.56 -4.30 -13.48
N ILE A 125 11.47 -4.29 -14.23
CA ILE A 125 10.16 -4.77 -13.83
C ILE A 125 9.68 -5.69 -14.95
N PRO A 126 10.23 -6.92 -15.05
CA PRO A 126 9.83 -7.85 -16.09
C PRO A 126 8.33 -8.10 -16.02
N LEU A 127 7.69 -8.21 -17.19
CA LEU A 127 6.25 -8.45 -17.33
C LEU A 127 5.79 -9.71 -16.56
N ASP A 128 6.72 -10.63 -16.34
CA ASP A 128 6.59 -11.98 -15.80
C ASP A 128 7.33 -12.20 -14.46
N ASP A 129 7.96 -11.16 -13.87
CA ASP A 129 8.68 -11.34 -12.59
C ASP A 129 7.74 -11.42 -11.41
N SER A 130 7.22 -12.64 -11.22
CA SER A 130 6.40 -13.03 -10.09
C SER A 130 7.10 -12.78 -8.74
N ARG A 131 8.43 -12.73 -8.66
CA ARG A 131 9.14 -12.63 -7.39
C ARG A 131 9.13 -11.22 -6.84
N LEU A 132 9.55 -10.23 -7.63
CA LEU A 132 9.54 -8.81 -7.19
C LEU A 132 8.11 -8.38 -6.85
N VAL A 133 7.13 -8.75 -7.68
CA VAL A 133 5.73 -8.45 -7.41
C VAL A 133 5.24 -9.15 -6.15
N THR A 134 5.53 -10.45 -5.97
CA THR A 134 5.14 -11.17 -4.73
C THR A 134 5.77 -10.53 -3.49
N GLU A 135 7.00 -10.05 -3.59
CA GLU A 135 7.68 -9.35 -2.50
C GLU A 135 7.03 -8.01 -2.19
N LEU A 136 6.73 -7.19 -3.21
CA LEU A 136 6.03 -5.91 -3.05
C LEU A 136 4.62 -6.10 -2.51
N ASP A 137 3.85 -7.05 -3.05
CA ASP A 137 2.52 -7.44 -2.56
C ASP A 137 2.60 -7.82 -1.08
N ARG A 138 3.60 -8.62 -0.71
CA ARG A 138 3.78 -9.06 0.67
C ARG A 138 4.14 -7.90 1.60
N LEU A 139 5.09 -7.05 1.21
CA LEU A 139 5.54 -5.90 2.02
C LEU A 139 4.41 -4.91 2.21
N TRP A 140 3.69 -4.59 1.14
CA TRP A 140 2.52 -3.73 1.20
C TRP A 140 1.43 -4.32 2.09
N LEU A 141 1.14 -5.63 1.95
CA LEU A 141 0.09 -6.27 2.72
C LEU A 141 0.44 -6.34 4.21
N LEU A 142 1.70 -6.58 4.56
CA LEU A 142 2.19 -6.51 5.94
C LEU A 142 1.87 -5.15 6.55
N ASP A 143 2.21 -4.06 5.84
CA ASP A 143 1.94 -2.70 6.29
C ASP A 143 0.44 -2.41 6.39
N HIS A 144 -0.35 -2.84 5.40
CA HIS A 144 -1.79 -2.71 5.41
C HIS A 144 -2.43 -3.41 6.61
N VAL A 145 -2.11 -4.68 6.84
CA VAL A 145 -2.65 -5.46 7.98
C VAL A 145 -2.26 -4.81 9.30
N ALA A 146 -1.01 -4.40 9.45
CA ALA A 146 -0.54 -3.71 10.66
C ALA A 146 -1.30 -2.40 10.92
N ALA A 147 -1.47 -1.58 9.88
CA ALA A 147 -2.22 -0.33 9.97
C ALA A 147 -3.70 -0.57 10.33
N VAL A 148 -4.34 -1.56 9.70
CA VAL A 148 -5.74 -1.92 9.98
C VAL A 148 -5.88 -2.43 11.41
N GLN A 149 -5.01 -3.34 11.86
CA GLN A 149 -5.01 -3.82 13.25
C GLN A 149 -4.85 -2.64 14.23
N SER A 150 -3.91 -1.71 13.98
CA SER A 150 -3.73 -0.51 14.81
C SER A 150 -5.02 0.30 14.95
N HIS A 151 -5.70 0.62 13.84
CA HIS A 151 -6.98 1.32 13.88
C HIS A 151 -8.07 0.52 14.58
N CYS A 152 -8.09 -0.80 14.42
CA CYS A 152 -9.06 -1.65 15.12
C CYS A 152 -8.85 -1.64 16.64
N HIS A 153 -7.59 -1.60 17.11
CA HIS A 153 -7.30 -1.43 18.53
C HIS A 153 -7.82 -0.09 19.08
N GLU A 154 -7.65 1.01 18.33
CA GLU A 154 -8.20 2.31 18.70
C GLU A 154 -9.73 2.30 18.76
N ALA A 155 -10.39 1.67 17.78
CA ALA A 155 -11.84 1.52 17.75
C ALA A 155 -12.36 0.66 18.91
N LYS A 156 -11.69 -0.45 19.22
CA LYS A 156 -11.99 -1.28 20.40
C LYS A 156 -11.89 -0.48 21.68
N HIS A 157 -10.80 0.27 21.86
CA HIS A 157 -10.60 1.08 23.05
C HIS A 157 -11.68 2.17 23.19
N PHE A 158 -12.07 2.81 22.08
CA PHE A 158 -13.22 3.73 22.08
C PHE A 158 -14.51 3.02 22.51
N LEU A 159 -14.81 1.87 21.92
CA LEU A 159 -15.98 1.07 22.28
C LEU A 159 -15.94 0.66 23.75
N ASP A 160 -14.77 0.36 24.32
CA ASP A 160 -14.59 0.08 25.75
C ASP A 160 -14.97 1.25 26.62
N GLN A 161 -14.48 2.43 26.28
CA GLN A 161 -14.82 3.64 27.01
C GLN A 161 -16.31 3.92 26.96
N GLN A 162 -16.92 3.86 25.78
CA GLN A 162 -18.33 4.25 25.60
C GLN A 162 -19.32 3.21 26.11
N LEU A 163 -19.07 1.92 25.86
CA LEU A 163 -19.99 0.86 26.27
C LEU A 163 -19.86 0.55 27.77
N ASN A 164 -18.68 0.72 28.38
CA ASN A 164 -18.49 0.50 29.81
C ASN A 164 -18.67 1.77 30.66
N ALA A 165 -18.80 2.96 30.03
CA ALA A 165 -19.16 4.16 30.76
C ALA A 165 -20.47 3.90 31.52
N PRO A 166 -20.54 4.28 32.82
CA PRO A 166 -21.79 4.28 33.53
C PRO A 166 -22.72 5.20 32.76
N THR A 167 -23.72 4.62 32.10
CA THR A 167 -24.74 5.37 31.35
C THR A 167 -25.30 6.42 32.29
N THR A 168 -24.88 7.68 32.15
CA THR A 168 -25.67 8.78 32.68
C THR A 168 -26.94 8.72 31.87
N PRO A 169 -28.10 8.41 32.48
CA PRO A 169 -29.33 8.52 31.74
C PRO A 169 -29.50 10.01 31.48
N ASP A 170 -29.26 10.44 30.25
CA ASP A 170 -30.07 11.53 29.73
C ASP A 170 -31.49 10.97 29.78
N ALA A 171 -32.22 11.33 30.84
CA ALA A 171 -33.60 10.94 31.10
C ALA A 171 -34.53 11.30 29.91
N GLU A 172 -34.01 12.04 28.93
CA GLU A 172 -34.62 12.50 27.71
C GLU A 172 -34.57 11.49 26.54
N ARG A 173 -33.77 10.41 26.59
CA ARG A 173 -33.65 9.42 25.48
C ARG A 173 -33.65 7.94 25.91
N PRO A 174 -34.77 7.40 26.41
CA PRO A 174 -34.88 6.00 26.83
C PRO A 174 -34.61 4.98 25.71
N GLU A 175 -34.91 5.32 24.44
CA GLU A 175 -34.62 4.46 23.28
C GLU A 175 -33.11 4.27 23.05
N ALA A 176 -32.30 5.29 23.33
CA ALA A 176 -30.84 5.21 23.21
C ALA A 176 -30.25 4.26 24.26
N VAL A 177 -30.82 4.23 25.46
CA VAL A 177 -30.41 3.31 26.53
C VAL A 177 -30.66 1.85 26.13
N ALA A 178 -31.85 1.55 25.58
CA ALA A 178 -32.17 0.21 25.10
C ALA A 178 -31.26 -0.22 23.95
N ARG A 179 -30.99 0.68 23.00
CA ARG A 179 -30.08 0.41 21.88
C ARG A 179 -28.64 0.22 22.35
N MET A 180 -28.17 0.96 23.35
CA MET A 180 -26.84 0.78 23.92
C MET A 180 -26.68 -0.59 24.60
N ALA A 181 -27.72 -1.09 25.27
CA ALA A 181 -27.72 -2.44 25.84
C ALA A 181 -27.64 -3.53 24.75
N GLU A 182 -28.33 -3.35 23.63
CA GLU A 182 -28.24 -4.24 22.47
C GLU A 182 -26.83 -4.25 21.88
N LEU A 183 -26.20 -3.07 21.74
CA LEU A 183 -24.82 -2.96 21.24
C LEU A 183 -23.81 -3.60 22.19
N ARG A 184 -24.00 -3.50 23.52
CA ARG A 184 -23.18 -4.25 24.50
C ARG A 184 -23.30 -5.76 24.30
N ALA A 185 -24.51 -6.28 24.13
CA ALA A 185 -24.75 -7.70 23.88
C ALA A 185 -24.13 -8.16 22.55
N ARG A 186 -24.27 -7.35 21.49
CA ARG A 186 -23.67 -7.61 20.18
C ARG A 186 -22.14 -7.63 20.25
N ARG A 187 -21.56 -6.68 20.99
CA ARG A 187 -20.12 -6.63 21.23
C ARG A 187 -19.63 -7.87 21.95
N ALA A 188 -20.26 -8.25 23.06
CA ALA A 188 -19.89 -9.45 23.81
C ALA A 188 -20.00 -10.72 22.94
N ALA A 189 -21.02 -10.81 22.10
CA ALA A 189 -21.18 -11.90 21.14
C ALA A 189 -20.10 -11.90 20.05
N TRP A 190 -19.63 -10.73 19.61
CA TRP A 190 -18.53 -10.59 18.67
C TRP A 190 -17.18 -10.99 19.29
N GLU A 191 -16.85 -10.49 20.49
CA GLU A 191 -15.62 -10.86 21.24
C GLU A 191 -15.54 -12.36 21.57
N ALA A 192 -16.70 -13.01 21.77
CA ALA A 192 -16.76 -14.44 21.97
C ALA A 192 -16.48 -15.23 20.67
N ARG A 193 -16.78 -14.66 19.50
CA ARG A 193 -16.62 -15.29 18.18
C ARG A 193 -15.24 -15.05 17.57
N GLN A 194 -14.55 -13.98 17.95
CA GLN A 194 -13.35 -13.52 17.23
C GLN A 194 -12.19 -13.24 18.16
N LYS A 195 -11.08 -13.96 17.93
CA LYS A 195 -9.83 -13.81 18.69
C LYS A 195 -8.56 -14.13 17.89
N LEU A 196 -8.66 -14.56 16.63
CA LEU A 196 -7.50 -15.16 15.96
C LEU A 196 -6.82 -14.25 14.95
N THR A 197 -7.51 -13.31 14.30
CA THR A 197 -6.88 -12.48 13.25
C THR A 197 -6.73 -11.02 13.66
N LEU A 198 -7.72 -10.44 14.33
CA LEU A 198 -7.66 -9.03 14.71
C LEU A 198 -6.81 -8.75 15.96
N ASP A 199 -6.79 -9.69 16.91
CA ASP A 199 -5.90 -9.69 18.10
C ASP A 199 -4.71 -10.66 17.96
N GLY A 200 -4.62 -11.34 16.82
CA GLY A 200 -3.55 -12.29 16.50
C GLY A 200 -2.32 -11.61 15.91
N THR A 201 -1.32 -12.40 15.54
CA THR A 201 -0.15 -11.87 14.85
C THR A 201 -0.49 -11.41 13.42
N ILE A 202 0.35 -10.55 12.84
CA ILE A 202 0.19 -10.14 11.45
C ILE A 202 0.19 -11.36 10.52
N GLU A 203 0.99 -12.38 10.82
CA GLU A 203 1.03 -13.63 10.06
C GLU A 203 -0.30 -14.39 10.10
N GLU A 204 -0.98 -14.42 11.25
CA GLU A 204 -2.29 -15.08 11.38
C GLU A 204 -3.36 -14.35 10.57
N ALA A 205 -3.35 -13.00 10.59
CA ALA A 205 -4.23 -12.19 9.77
C ALA A 205 -3.96 -12.36 8.26
N MET A 206 -2.69 -12.42 7.85
CA MET A 206 -2.33 -12.67 6.46
C MET A 206 -2.68 -14.08 5.98
N ALA A 207 -2.70 -15.08 6.88
CA ALA A 207 -3.06 -16.45 6.52
C ALA A 207 -4.53 -16.61 6.15
N ASP A 208 -5.40 -15.74 6.68
CA ASP A 208 -6.84 -15.71 6.40
C ASP A 208 -7.37 -14.27 6.30
N LEU A 209 -6.97 -13.58 5.22
CA LEU A 209 -7.39 -12.19 4.96
C LEU A 209 -8.90 -12.00 4.85
N TRP A 210 -9.62 -13.01 4.36
CA TRP A 210 -11.07 -12.95 4.24
C TRP A 210 -11.70 -12.86 5.62
N LYS A 211 -11.32 -13.80 6.51
CA LYS A 211 -11.76 -13.75 7.90
C LYS A 211 -11.35 -12.45 8.56
N PHE A 212 -10.08 -12.03 8.43
CA PHE A 212 -9.60 -10.76 8.98
C PHE A 212 -10.48 -9.58 8.55
N HIS A 213 -10.79 -9.45 7.26
CA HIS A 213 -11.64 -8.35 6.78
C HIS A 213 -13.11 -8.47 7.19
N ASP A 214 -13.63 -9.67 7.43
CA ASP A 214 -14.95 -9.87 8.03
C ASP A 214 -14.95 -9.45 9.52
N GLU A 215 -13.87 -9.77 10.25
CA GLU A 215 -13.65 -9.33 11.63
C GLU A 215 -13.66 -7.80 11.74
N VAL A 216 -12.92 -7.13 10.85
CA VAL A 216 -12.86 -5.67 10.81
C VAL A 216 -14.21 -5.04 10.42
N ALA A 217 -14.95 -5.63 9.47
CA ALA A 217 -16.24 -5.10 9.05
C ALA A 217 -17.31 -5.19 10.16
N GLU A 218 -17.31 -6.25 10.96
CA GLU A 218 -18.22 -6.36 12.11
C GLU A 218 -17.89 -5.31 13.19
N LEU A 219 -16.59 -5.07 13.44
CA LEU A 219 -16.11 -4.02 14.34
C LEU A 219 -16.49 -2.61 13.85
N GLU A 220 -16.29 -2.33 12.56
CA GLU A 220 -16.68 -1.06 11.94
C GLU A 220 -18.16 -0.78 12.15
N HIS A 221 -19.02 -1.75 11.84
CA HIS A 221 -20.45 -1.57 12.00
C HIS A 221 -20.86 -1.34 13.45
N LEU A 222 -20.20 -2.01 14.41
CA LEU A 222 -20.43 -1.78 15.84
C LEU A 222 -20.00 -0.37 16.26
N TYR A 223 -18.82 0.07 15.80
CA TYR A 223 -18.30 1.42 16.02
C TYR A 223 -19.26 2.49 15.51
N ASP A 224 -19.70 2.38 14.25
CA ASP A 224 -20.62 3.34 13.63
C ASP A 224 -21.97 3.42 14.35
N CYS A 225 -22.49 2.28 14.83
CA CYS A 225 -23.73 2.26 15.60
C CYS A 225 -23.58 2.99 16.94
N VAL A 226 -22.48 2.79 17.66
CA VAL A 226 -22.22 3.48 18.95
C VAL A 226 -22.06 4.98 18.72
N VAL A 227 -21.24 5.35 17.74
CA VAL A 227 -21.00 6.76 17.40
C VAL A 227 -22.28 7.47 16.95
N GLY A 228 -23.08 6.82 16.10
CA GLY A 228 -24.36 7.37 15.64
C GLY A 228 -25.39 7.58 16.77
N LEU A 229 -25.29 6.83 17.87
CA LEU A 229 -26.17 7.00 19.04
C LEU A 229 -25.70 8.11 19.99
N LEU A 230 -24.40 8.34 20.09
CA LEU A 230 -23.84 9.31 21.03
C LEU A 230 -24.05 10.75 20.58
N ALA A 231 -24.20 11.03 19.28
CA ALA A 231 -24.57 12.32 18.69
C ALA A 231 -23.80 13.59 19.19
N GLU A 232 -22.71 13.44 19.97
CA GLU A 232 -21.70 14.46 20.23
C GLU A 232 -20.57 14.29 19.22
N ALA A 233 -20.59 15.16 18.23
CA ALA A 233 -19.92 15.04 16.94
C ALA A 233 -18.59 15.81 16.85
N ASP A 234 -17.85 15.97 17.94
CA ASP A 234 -16.62 16.77 17.89
C ASP A 234 -15.37 15.88 17.78
N GLY A 235 -15.06 15.52 16.52
CA GLY A 235 -13.72 15.15 16.05
C GLY A 235 -13.37 13.65 15.91
N TYR A 236 -14.09 12.73 16.54
CA TYR A 236 -13.81 11.28 16.45
C TYR A 236 -14.49 10.58 15.26
N LEU A 237 -15.66 11.08 14.85
CA LEU A 237 -16.48 10.59 13.72
C LEU A 237 -15.71 10.60 12.38
N GLU A 238 -14.80 11.55 12.22
CA GLU A 238 -14.01 11.73 11.00
C GLU A 238 -12.83 10.76 10.90
N ARG A 239 -12.46 10.02 11.96
CA ARG A 239 -11.24 9.19 11.91
C ARG A 239 -11.51 7.77 11.45
N PHE A 240 -12.32 6.97 12.15
CA PHE A 240 -12.38 5.54 11.83
C PHE A 240 -13.11 5.23 10.50
N GLY A 241 -14.33 5.74 10.31
CA GLY A 241 -15.11 5.47 9.08
C GLY A 241 -14.56 6.14 7.82
N LEU A 242 -13.83 7.25 7.96
CA LEU A 242 -13.19 7.96 6.83
C LEU A 242 -11.87 7.28 6.44
N ILE A 243 -11.04 6.92 7.43
CA ILE A 243 -9.83 6.10 7.22
C ILE A 243 -10.22 4.76 6.60
N TRP A 244 -11.27 4.10 7.08
CA TRP A 244 -11.68 2.81 6.54
C TRP A 244 -12.26 2.88 5.12
N LYS A 245 -13.00 3.95 4.79
CA LYS A 245 -13.43 4.19 3.40
C LYS A 245 -12.24 4.37 2.47
N GLU A 246 -11.16 5.03 2.91
CA GLU A 246 -9.91 5.09 2.14
C GLU A 246 -9.22 3.71 2.03
N GLN A 247 -9.32 2.88 3.07
CA GLN A 247 -8.88 1.47 3.04
C GLN A 247 -9.78 0.57 2.19
N GLY A 248 -10.97 1.02 1.76
CA GLY A 248 -11.89 0.21 0.96
C GLY A 248 -11.30 -0.24 -0.38
N ARG A 249 -10.50 0.62 -1.03
CA ARG A 249 -9.76 0.23 -2.24
C ARG A 249 -8.60 -0.71 -1.90
N ALA A 250 -7.87 -0.44 -0.81
CA ALA A 250 -6.81 -1.33 -0.32
C ALA A 250 -7.32 -2.75 0.01
N LYS A 251 -8.53 -2.87 0.57
CA LYS A 251 -9.21 -4.15 0.78
C LYS A 251 -9.47 -4.89 -0.54
N LEU A 252 -9.99 -4.20 -1.56
CA LEU A 252 -10.17 -4.80 -2.89
C LEU A 252 -8.84 -5.27 -3.49
N GLN A 253 -7.76 -4.48 -3.31
CA GLN A 253 -6.41 -4.91 -3.70
C GLN A 253 -6.02 -6.20 -2.97
N ALA A 254 -6.12 -6.22 -1.63
CA ALA A 254 -5.70 -7.36 -0.80
C ALA A 254 -6.44 -8.65 -1.16
N LEU A 255 -7.76 -8.57 -1.39
CA LEU A 255 -8.59 -9.71 -1.75
C LEU A 255 -8.41 -10.17 -3.21
N SER A 256 -7.84 -9.33 -4.08
CA SER A 256 -7.52 -9.68 -5.47
C SER A 256 -6.22 -10.48 -5.60
N LEU A 257 -5.39 -10.53 -4.54
CA LEU A 257 -4.09 -11.21 -4.57
C LEU A 257 -4.26 -12.75 -4.57
N PRO A 258 -3.45 -13.49 -5.34
CA PRO A 258 -3.50 -14.94 -5.37
C PRO A 258 -3.18 -15.55 -4.00
N SER A 259 -3.87 -16.64 -3.64
CA SER A 259 -3.70 -17.36 -2.37
C SER A 259 -2.26 -17.82 -2.07
N ARG A 260 -1.38 -17.81 -3.08
CA ARG A 260 0.02 -18.23 -3.00
C ARG A 260 0.94 -17.16 -2.40
N VAL A 261 0.57 -15.88 -2.44
CA VAL A 261 1.31 -14.78 -1.79
C VAL A 261 1.38 -15.01 -0.26
N PHE A 262 0.36 -15.66 0.30
CA PHE A 262 0.22 -15.88 1.75
C PHE A 262 1.02 -17.07 2.29
N ARG A 263 1.63 -17.90 1.44
CA ARG A 263 2.45 -19.05 1.87
C ARG A 263 3.93 -18.67 1.99
N SER A 264 4.27 -17.95 3.04
CA SER A 264 5.66 -17.71 3.43
C SER A 264 6.27 -18.95 4.13
N ARG A 265 7.10 -19.71 3.40
CA ARG A 265 8.27 -20.51 3.88
C ARG A 265 8.19 -21.31 5.20
N SER A 266 7.03 -21.69 5.72
CA SER A 266 6.95 -22.57 6.90
C SER A 266 7.29 -24.05 6.62
N ASN A 267 7.46 -24.46 5.36
CA ASN A 267 7.77 -25.84 4.98
C ASN A 267 9.12 -26.04 4.25
N ALA A 268 10.01 -25.05 4.22
CA ALA A 268 11.31 -25.19 3.52
C ALA A 268 12.44 -25.79 4.40
N GLY A 269 12.11 -26.53 5.45
CA GLY A 269 13.12 -27.06 6.37
C GLY A 269 12.61 -28.23 7.18
N LEU A 270 12.31 -29.36 6.53
CA LEU A 270 12.31 -30.70 7.14
C LEU A 270 12.31 -31.78 6.04
N GLU A 271 13.26 -31.68 5.11
CA GLU A 271 13.78 -32.84 4.40
C GLU A 271 15.30 -32.86 4.61
N VAL A 272 15.70 -33.30 5.81
CA VAL A 272 17.03 -33.87 5.99
C VAL A 272 16.84 -35.36 5.75
N GLY A 273 17.26 -35.81 4.57
CA GLY A 273 17.48 -37.22 4.33
C GLY A 273 18.56 -37.73 5.26
N LEU A 274 18.21 -38.71 6.08
CA LEU A 274 19.00 -39.89 6.43
C LEU A 274 18.03 -41.06 6.60
#